data_AF-A0A6J2EXQ8-F1
#
_entry.id   AF-A0A6J2EXQ8-F1
#
_cell.length_a   1.000
_cell.length_b   1.000
_cell.length_c   1.000
_cell.angle_alpha   90.00
_cell.angle_beta   90.00
_cell.angle_gamma   90.00
#
_symmetry.space_group_name_H-M   'P 1'
#
loop_
_entity.id
_entity.type
_entity.pdbx_description
1 polymer ?
#
loop_
_entity_poly.entity_id
_entity_poly.type
_entity_poly.pdbx_seq_one_letter_code
_entity_poly.pdbx_strand_id
1 'polypeptide(L)'
;MRPYNWSYTQFSQFNQDDSLLLASGVFLGPHNSSSGEIAVISLDNFALLSRVRNKPYDVFGCWLTETSLISGNLHRIGDITSCSVLWLNNAFQVRAGVPPAAAPSLAWCPPAVSHPQDVESENVNVVKRLFKIQNLNASTIRTVMVADCSRFDSPDLLLDAGAAPGRVFDLGSDSEGEAVGPGSGPAPAHTKEGLRRFLDGLLDGRAQPQLSEHALETKVAELLAQGRTKPPEHSMADAHKLLIFTTGCLTYSPHQIGIKQILPHQMTTAGPVLGEGRGSDAFFDALDHVIDVHGHIIGMGLSPDNRYLYVNSRAWPSGSVVADPMQPPPIAEEIDLLVFDLKTMREVKRALRAHRAYTPNDECFFIFLDVSRDFVASGAEDRHGYIWDRHYNICLAKLRHQDVVNSVVFSPQEQELLLTASDDATIKAWRSPRTVRIHQAARPRPHPFLSWFASQKR
;
A
#
# COMPACT_ATOMS: atom_id res chain seq x y z
N MET A 1 -24.85 15.83 11.34
CA MET A 1 -23.51 16.16 11.87
C MET A 1 -22.54 15.13 11.32
N ARG A 2 -21.43 15.53 10.70
CA ARG A 2 -20.38 14.58 10.26
C ARG A 2 -19.64 14.11 11.51
N PRO A 3 -19.76 12.84 11.95
CA PRO A 3 -19.20 12.41 13.25
C PRO A 3 -17.67 12.57 13.34
N TYR A 4 -16.96 12.61 12.20
CA TYR A 4 -15.49 12.63 12.16
C TYR A 4 -14.88 13.96 11.67
N ASN A 5 -15.70 14.92 11.20
CA ASN A 5 -15.25 16.22 10.67
C ASN A 5 -14.10 16.16 9.62
N TRP A 6 -13.96 15.03 8.91
CA TRP A 6 -12.99 14.88 7.84
C TRP A 6 -13.43 15.64 6.57
N SER A 7 -12.45 16.18 5.86
CA SER A 7 -12.66 16.78 4.54
C SER A 7 -12.98 15.69 3.51
N TYR A 8 -12.20 14.61 3.51
CA TYR A 8 -12.43 13.41 2.71
C TYR A 8 -11.77 12.17 3.37
N THR A 9 -12.20 10.98 2.94
CA THR A 9 -11.56 9.70 3.28
C THR A 9 -10.55 9.36 2.19
N GLN A 10 -9.32 9.06 2.57
CA GLN A 10 -8.24 8.75 1.65
C GLN A 10 -8.10 7.23 1.40
N PHE A 11 -8.29 6.42 2.44
CA PHE A 11 -8.15 4.97 2.36
C PHE A 11 -9.05 4.28 3.38
N SER A 12 -9.44 3.05 3.10
CA SER A 12 -10.17 2.20 4.04
C SER A 12 -9.90 0.73 3.78
N GLN A 13 -9.87 -0.07 4.84
CA GLN A 13 -9.59 -1.50 4.76
C GLN A 13 -10.31 -2.25 5.88
N PHE A 14 -10.99 -3.34 5.54
CA PHE A 14 -11.48 -4.30 6.51
C PHE A 14 -10.29 -5.06 7.14
N ASN A 15 -10.41 -5.46 8.40
CA ASN A 15 -9.50 -6.46 8.96
C ASN A 15 -9.79 -7.84 8.33
N GLN A 16 -9.02 -8.86 8.68
CA GLN A 16 -9.04 -10.12 7.94
C GLN A 16 -10.31 -10.94 8.20
N ASP A 17 -11.00 -10.76 9.33
CA ASP A 17 -12.29 -11.40 9.63
C ASP A 17 -13.53 -10.53 9.33
N ASP A 18 -13.35 -9.36 8.69
CA ASP A 18 -14.41 -8.40 8.35
C ASP A 18 -15.22 -7.88 9.57
N SER A 19 -14.69 -7.96 10.80
CA SER A 19 -15.35 -7.43 12.00
C SER A 19 -15.04 -5.95 12.27
N LEU A 20 -13.89 -5.47 11.78
CA LEU A 20 -13.40 -4.11 11.99
C LEU A 20 -13.12 -3.40 10.65
N LEU A 21 -13.42 -2.11 10.61
CA LEU A 21 -13.06 -1.22 9.52
C LEU A 21 -12.00 -0.23 10.00
N LEU A 22 -10.88 -0.19 9.28
CA LEU A 22 -9.91 0.90 9.35
C LEU A 22 -10.28 1.94 8.28
N ALA A 23 -10.36 3.21 8.66
CA ALA A 23 -10.59 4.31 7.74
C ALA A 23 -9.61 5.45 8.01
N SER A 24 -8.96 5.95 6.97
CA SER A 24 -7.98 7.02 7.05
C SER A 24 -8.54 8.29 6.45
N GLY A 25 -8.80 9.25 7.30
CA GLY A 25 -9.37 10.54 6.97
C GLY A 25 -8.35 11.65 6.95
N VAL A 26 -8.66 12.69 6.17
CA VAL A 26 -7.84 13.89 6.04
C VAL A 26 -8.59 15.11 6.56
N PHE A 27 -7.92 15.91 7.37
CA PHE A 27 -8.33 17.24 7.78
C PHE A 27 -7.58 18.28 6.95
N LEU A 28 -8.32 19.17 6.30
CA LEU A 28 -7.79 20.37 5.67
C LEU A 28 -7.98 21.56 6.61
N GLY A 29 -6.89 22.09 7.12
CA GLY A 29 -6.84 23.28 7.96
C GLY A 29 -6.47 24.55 7.18
N PRO A 30 -6.53 25.72 7.84
CA PRO A 30 -6.07 26.98 7.26
C PRO A 30 -4.58 26.92 6.86
N HIS A 31 -4.16 27.75 5.90
CA HIS A 31 -2.76 27.91 5.47
C HIS A 31 -2.09 26.62 4.95
N ASN A 32 -2.81 25.77 4.21
CA ASN A 32 -2.32 24.47 3.71
C ASN A 32 -1.82 23.52 4.81
N SER A 33 -2.25 23.73 6.06
CA SER A 33 -1.99 22.77 7.13
C SER A 33 -2.93 21.58 6.97
N SER A 34 -2.37 20.41 6.74
CA SER A 34 -3.14 19.17 6.60
C SER A 34 -2.68 18.16 7.63
N SER A 35 -3.63 17.45 8.24
CA SER A 35 -3.35 16.35 9.15
C SER A 35 -4.25 15.17 8.85
N GLY A 36 -3.81 13.96 9.20
CA GLY A 36 -4.57 12.75 8.99
C GLY A 36 -4.98 12.10 10.29
N GLU A 37 -5.91 11.18 10.17
CA GLU A 37 -6.35 10.35 11.27
C GLU A 37 -6.80 8.99 10.75
N ILE A 38 -6.40 7.95 11.46
CA ILE A 38 -6.88 6.60 11.28
C ILE A 38 -7.94 6.35 12.35
N ALA A 39 -9.17 6.03 11.94
CA ALA A 39 -10.22 5.54 12.82
C ALA A 39 -10.41 4.04 12.65
N VAL A 40 -10.62 3.34 13.76
CA VAL A 40 -11.05 1.93 13.79
C VAL A 40 -12.49 1.88 14.24
N ILE A 41 -13.34 1.24 13.43
CA ILE A 41 -14.79 1.17 13.63
C ILE A 41 -15.20 -0.30 13.70
N SER A 42 -15.96 -0.68 14.73
CA SER A 42 -16.60 -2.01 14.80
C SER A 42 -17.75 -2.07 13.80
N LEU A 43 -17.87 -3.15 13.04
CA LEU A 43 -18.96 -3.33 12.08
C LEU A 43 -20.22 -3.95 12.69
N ASP A 44 -20.11 -4.51 13.90
CA ASP A 44 -21.26 -5.05 14.63
C ASP A 44 -22.26 -3.95 15.02
N ASN A 45 -21.74 -2.78 15.43
CA ASN A 45 -22.54 -1.67 15.96
C ASN A 45 -22.12 -0.29 15.43
N PHE A 46 -21.19 -0.22 14.47
CA PHE A 46 -20.62 1.03 13.93
C PHE A 46 -19.97 1.93 14.99
N ALA A 47 -19.56 1.38 16.14
CA ALA A 47 -18.89 2.13 17.19
C ALA A 47 -17.43 2.41 16.82
N LEU A 48 -17.00 3.65 17.08
CA LEU A 48 -15.60 4.02 17.01
C LEU A 48 -14.83 3.41 18.19
N LEU A 49 -13.78 2.63 17.91
CA LEU A 49 -12.97 1.91 18.89
C LEU A 49 -11.63 2.59 19.20
N SER A 50 -11.01 3.17 18.17
CA SER A 50 -9.69 3.81 18.30
C SER A 50 -9.50 4.90 17.25
N ARG A 51 -8.68 5.90 17.60
CA ARG A 51 -8.26 7.00 16.71
C ARG A 51 -6.75 7.19 16.84
N VAL A 52 -6.04 7.21 15.72
CA VAL A 52 -4.59 7.47 15.66
C VAL A 52 -4.35 8.66 14.76
N ARG A 53 -3.74 9.73 15.28
CA ARG A 53 -3.36 10.89 14.46
C ARG A 53 -2.11 10.56 13.64
N ASN A 54 -2.16 10.88 12.35
CA ASN A 54 -1.02 10.85 11.44
C ASN A 54 -0.70 12.28 11.03
N LYS A 55 0.53 12.74 11.26
CA LYS A 55 0.95 14.09 10.87
C LYS A 55 2.24 14.07 10.05
N PRO A 56 2.20 14.61 8.81
CA PRO A 56 1.04 14.74 7.92
C PRO A 56 0.24 13.44 7.70
N TYR A 57 -0.87 13.54 6.97
CA TYR A 57 -1.78 12.43 6.66
C TYR A 57 -1.18 11.36 5.74
N ASP A 58 0.06 11.54 5.28
CA ASP A 58 0.69 10.80 4.20
C ASP A 58 0.58 9.27 4.35
N VAL A 59 0.71 8.73 5.56
CA VAL A 59 0.64 7.29 5.79
C VAL A 59 -0.81 6.82 5.88
N PHE A 60 -1.26 6.00 4.93
CA PHE A 60 -2.66 5.54 4.86
C PHE A 60 -3.05 4.55 5.97
N GLY A 61 -2.07 3.95 6.65
CA GLY A 61 -2.31 2.91 7.65
C GLY A 61 -2.69 1.56 7.05
N CYS A 62 -2.41 0.48 7.77
CA CYS A 62 -2.76 -0.88 7.36
C CYS A 62 -2.86 -1.81 8.57
N TRP A 63 -3.58 -2.92 8.42
CA TRP A 63 -3.65 -3.96 9.44
C TRP A 63 -2.36 -4.79 9.49
N LEU A 64 -1.85 -5.04 10.70
CA LEU A 64 -0.78 -6.02 10.94
C LEU A 64 -1.35 -7.38 11.39
N THR A 65 -2.36 -7.33 12.26
CA THR A 65 -3.13 -8.49 12.73
C THR A 65 -4.61 -8.11 12.80
N GLU A 66 -5.48 -9.03 13.21
CA GLU A 66 -6.92 -8.74 13.40
C GLU A 66 -7.21 -7.57 14.34
N THR A 67 -6.29 -7.30 15.28
CA THR A 67 -6.50 -6.33 16.37
C THR A 67 -5.35 -5.33 16.51
N SER A 68 -4.42 -5.31 15.56
CA SER A 68 -3.30 -4.36 15.57
C SER A 68 -3.07 -3.77 14.19
N LEU A 69 -2.75 -2.48 14.16
CA LEU A 69 -2.60 -1.71 12.94
C LEU A 69 -1.31 -0.88 12.97
N ILE A 70 -0.77 -0.65 11.79
CA ILE A 70 0.38 0.21 11.57
C ILE A 70 -0.11 1.60 11.20
N SER A 71 0.41 2.60 11.91
CA SER A 71 0.26 4.01 11.57
C SER A 71 1.62 4.65 11.31
N GLY A 72 1.64 5.91 10.89
CA GLY A 72 2.90 6.59 10.66
C GLY A 72 2.82 8.09 10.87
N ASN A 73 3.96 8.65 11.26
CA ASN A 73 4.19 10.08 11.36
C ASN A 73 5.42 10.45 10.56
N LEU A 74 5.47 11.68 10.07
CA LEU A 74 6.61 12.20 9.34
C LEU A 74 7.15 13.43 10.07
N HIS A 75 8.45 13.38 10.37
CA HIS A 75 9.18 14.46 11.02
C HIS A 75 10.16 15.08 10.03
N ARG A 76 10.00 16.37 9.74
CA ARG A 76 10.94 17.13 8.94
C ARG A 76 12.22 17.37 9.76
N ILE A 77 13.38 17.09 9.16
CA ILE A 77 14.70 17.22 9.80
C ILE A 77 15.51 18.37 9.16
N GLY A 78 15.27 18.65 7.88
CA GLY A 78 15.80 19.79 7.14
C GLY A 78 14.82 20.23 6.06
N ASP A 79 15.27 20.96 5.04
CA ASP A 79 14.36 21.54 4.04
C ASP A 79 13.80 20.46 3.11
N ILE A 80 14.67 19.54 2.65
CA ILE A 80 14.29 18.40 1.82
C ILE A 80 14.60 17.06 2.48
N THR A 81 14.87 17.04 3.78
CA THR A 81 15.16 15.81 4.54
C THR A 81 14.12 15.58 5.63
N SER A 82 13.69 14.33 5.77
CA SER A 82 12.67 13.95 6.76
C SER A 82 12.88 12.52 7.25
N CYS A 83 12.10 12.12 8.23
CA CYS A 83 12.00 10.71 8.61
C CYS A 83 10.55 10.29 8.85
N SER A 84 10.23 9.09 8.40
CA SER A 84 8.95 8.44 8.66
C SER A 84 9.12 7.48 9.84
N VAL A 85 8.32 7.69 10.88
CA VAL A 85 8.26 6.79 12.04
C VAL A 85 6.98 6.00 11.97
N LEU A 86 7.11 4.68 11.90
CA LEU A 86 6.01 3.73 11.84
C LEU A 86 5.74 3.17 13.24
N TRP A 87 4.46 3.13 13.59
CA TRP A 87 3.99 2.76 14.92
C TRP A 87 3.04 1.57 14.84
N LEU A 88 3.19 0.63 15.75
CA LEU A 88 2.20 -0.41 16.02
C LEU A 88 1.21 0.12 17.04
N ASN A 89 -0.07 0.06 16.70
CA ASN A 89 -1.18 0.49 17.55
C ASN A 89 -2.12 -0.68 17.79
N ASN A 90 -2.74 -0.72 18.96
CA ASN A 90 -3.87 -1.60 19.22
C ASN A 90 -5.16 -1.00 18.62
N ALA A 91 -6.01 -1.85 18.06
CA ALA A 91 -7.33 -1.49 17.54
C ALA A 91 -8.28 -0.99 18.64
N PHE A 92 -8.03 -1.36 19.90
CA PHE A 92 -8.83 -0.99 21.06
C PHE A 92 -8.06 0.00 21.93
N GLN A 93 -8.68 1.13 22.27
CA GLN A 93 -8.15 2.05 23.26
C GLN A 93 -8.40 1.54 24.68
N VAL A 94 -7.41 1.66 25.55
CA VAL A 94 -7.54 1.34 26.98
C VAL A 94 -7.82 2.65 27.73
N ARG A 95 -8.82 2.63 28.63
CA ARG A 95 -9.06 3.75 29.55
C ARG A 95 -7.87 3.91 30.50
N ALA A 96 -7.31 5.11 30.59
CA ALA A 96 -6.26 5.41 31.55
C ALA A 96 -6.76 5.12 32.99
N GLY A 97 -6.02 4.29 33.75
CA GLY A 97 -6.26 4.06 35.17
C GLY A 97 -6.93 2.74 35.56
N VAL A 98 -7.25 1.85 34.61
CA VAL A 98 -7.74 0.49 34.93
C VAL A 98 -6.62 -0.53 34.66
N PRO A 99 -6.11 -1.28 35.66
CA PRO A 99 -5.14 -2.33 35.41
C PRO A 99 -5.76 -3.42 34.51
N PRO A 100 -4.96 -4.14 33.69
CA PRO A 100 -5.48 -5.15 32.79
C PRO A 100 -6.04 -6.32 33.60
N ALA A 101 -7.33 -6.25 33.93
CA ALA A 101 -8.06 -7.42 34.38
C ALA A 101 -8.18 -8.37 33.19
N ALA A 102 -7.91 -9.65 33.44
CA ALA A 102 -8.04 -10.73 32.47
C ALA A 102 -9.34 -10.57 31.65
N ALA A 103 -9.22 -10.81 30.34
CA ALA A 103 -10.25 -10.69 29.31
C ALA A 103 -11.70 -10.77 29.85
N PRO A 104 -12.59 -9.82 29.54
CA PRO A 104 -13.93 -9.86 30.06
C PRO A 104 -14.73 -10.94 29.32
N SER A 105 -15.23 -11.91 30.07
CA SER A 105 -16.40 -12.69 29.69
C SER A 105 -17.57 -11.74 29.43
N LEU A 106 -18.26 -11.95 28.31
CA LEU A 106 -19.52 -11.30 27.93
C LEU A 106 -20.53 -11.24 29.09
N ALA A 107 -20.68 -10.06 29.72
CA ALA A 107 -21.82 -9.76 30.57
C ALA A 107 -22.15 -8.26 30.49
N TRP A 108 -23.39 -8.00 30.07
CA TRP A 108 -24.02 -6.74 29.74
C TRP A 108 -24.27 -5.85 30.97
N CYS A 109 -24.02 -4.53 30.87
CA CYS A 109 -24.55 -3.53 31.80
C CYS A 109 -25.22 -2.38 31.01
N PRO A 110 -26.38 -1.85 31.45
CA PRO A 110 -27.21 -0.93 30.66
C PRO A 110 -26.70 0.52 30.66
N PRO A 111 -27.14 1.38 29.72
CA PRO A 111 -26.54 2.69 29.48
C PRO A 111 -27.11 3.75 30.44
N ALA A 112 -26.22 4.53 31.06
CA ALA A 112 -26.57 5.80 31.67
C ALA A 112 -26.31 6.93 30.67
N VAL A 113 -27.34 7.74 30.44
CA VAL A 113 -27.32 8.92 29.56
C VAL A 113 -26.61 10.06 30.28
N SER A 114 -25.51 10.58 29.72
CA SER A 114 -25.02 11.93 30.00
C SER A 114 -24.34 12.53 28.76
N HIS A 115 -24.54 13.84 28.60
CA HIS A 115 -24.19 14.66 27.44
C HIS A 115 -22.70 14.68 27.09
N PRO A 116 -22.32 14.87 25.81
CA PRO A 116 -20.92 14.91 25.39
C PRO A 116 -20.34 16.31 25.64
N GLN A 117 -19.52 16.44 26.68
CA GLN A 117 -18.55 17.53 26.80
C GLN A 117 -17.16 16.90 26.90
N ASP A 118 -16.32 17.21 25.92
CA ASP A 118 -14.85 17.16 25.89
C ASP A 118 -14.16 16.23 26.89
N VAL A 119 -13.99 14.96 26.50
CA VAL A 119 -13.02 14.03 27.10
C VAL A 119 -12.20 13.39 25.97
N GLU A 120 -11.40 14.20 25.26
CA GLU A 120 -10.40 13.68 24.31
C GLU A 120 -9.13 13.15 25.01
N SER A 121 -9.01 13.27 26.35
CA SER A 121 -7.75 13.03 27.08
C SER A 121 -7.63 11.69 27.83
N GLU A 122 -8.66 10.83 27.86
CA GLU A 122 -8.63 9.62 28.71
C GLU A 122 -8.26 8.33 27.99
N ASN A 123 -8.24 8.33 26.66
CA ASN A 123 -7.91 7.15 25.86
C ASN A 123 -6.50 7.29 25.27
N VAL A 124 -5.58 6.45 25.73
CA VAL A 124 -4.22 6.40 25.21
C VAL A 124 -4.11 5.20 24.29
N ASN A 125 -3.68 5.41 23.05
CA ASN A 125 -3.32 4.29 22.18
C ASN A 125 -2.11 3.57 22.80
N VAL A 126 -2.21 2.26 22.97
CA VAL A 126 -1.04 1.45 23.31
C VAL A 126 -0.18 1.39 22.05
N VAL A 127 0.90 2.17 22.05
CA VAL A 127 1.78 2.34 20.89
C VAL A 127 3.17 1.79 21.15
N LYS A 128 3.71 1.10 20.14
CA LYS A 128 5.11 0.68 20.10
C LYS A 128 5.71 1.17 18.79
N ARG A 129 6.85 1.86 18.87
CA ARG A 129 7.58 2.25 17.67
C ARG A 129 8.10 0.98 16.97
N LEU A 130 7.73 0.79 15.71
CA LEU A 130 8.23 -0.32 14.90
C LEU A 130 9.53 0.07 14.22
N PHE A 131 9.49 1.07 13.34
CA PHE A 131 10.64 1.47 12.53
C PHE A 131 10.74 2.99 12.40
N LYS A 132 11.96 3.50 12.26
CA LYS A 132 12.27 4.88 11.91
C LYS A 132 13.10 4.89 10.63
N ILE A 133 12.47 5.28 9.53
CA ILE A 133 13.08 5.30 8.19
C ILE A 133 13.45 6.73 7.83
N GLN A 134 14.67 6.94 7.35
CA GLN A 134 15.09 8.23 6.82
C GLN A 134 14.57 8.38 5.39
N ASN A 135 13.98 9.53 5.10
CA ASN A 135 13.59 9.88 3.74
C ASN A 135 14.52 10.99 3.23
N LEU A 136 14.91 10.86 1.97
CA LEU A 136 15.73 11.84 1.27
C LEU A 136 14.85 12.60 0.29
N ASN A 137 15.24 13.83 -0.05
CA ASN A 137 14.65 14.58 -1.15
C ASN A 137 13.14 14.83 -1.04
N ALA A 138 12.66 15.10 0.17
CA ALA A 138 11.26 15.34 0.54
C ALA A 138 10.29 14.19 0.22
N SER A 139 10.82 13.01 -0.15
CA SER A 139 10.02 11.79 -0.28
C SER A 139 9.41 11.40 1.06
N THR A 140 8.26 10.73 1.01
CA THR A 140 7.55 10.28 2.21
C THR A 140 6.99 8.87 2.01
N ILE A 141 6.88 8.12 3.10
CA ILE A 141 6.10 6.90 3.11
C ILE A 141 4.62 7.28 2.99
N ARG A 142 3.95 6.76 1.96
CA ARG A 142 2.53 7.05 1.69
C ARG A 142 1.67 5.81 1.85
N THR A 143 1.81 4.87 0.92
CA THR A 143 1.13 3.57 1.01
C THR A 143 1.96 2.62 1.86
N VAL A 144 1.32 1.95 2.82
CA VAL A 144 1.88 0.90 3.66
C VAL A 144 0.98 -0.34 3.55
N MET A 145 1.58 -1.51 3.42
CA MET A 145 0.90 -2.79 3.30
C MET A 145 1.68 -3.85 4.08
N VAL A 146 0.99 -4.91 4.48
CA VAL A 146 1.59 -6.07 5.13
C VAL A 146 1.32 -7.32 4.31
N ALA A 147 2.37 -8.01 3.89
CA ALA A 147 2.28 -9.30 3.22
C ALA A 147 2.64 -10.43 4.21
N ASP A 148 1.76 -11.41 4.34
CA ASP A 148 2.00 -12.64 5.12
C ASP A 148 2.66 -13.71 4.24
N CYS A 149 3.94 -13.98 4.50
CA CYS A 149 4.76 -14.90 3.71
C CYS A 149 4.33 -16.36 3.86
N SER A 150 3.64 -16.72 4.94
CA SER A 150 3.14 -18.09 5.13
C SER A 150 2.09 -18.47 4.08
N ARG A 151 1.49 -17.48 3.40
CA ARG A 151 0.45 -17.69 2.39
C ARG A 151 1.00 -17.95 0.99
N PHE A 152 2.29 -17.76 0.74
CA PHE A 152 2.87 -17.79 -0.61
C PHE A 152 2.69 -19.11 -1.35
N ASP A 153 2.61 -20.21 -0.60
CA ASP A 153 2.46 -21.56 -1.13
C ASP A 153 1.09 -22.17 -0.78
N SER A 154 0.09 -21.35 -0.41
CA SER A 154 -1.24 -21.84 -0.05
C SER A 154 -1.95 -22.47 -1.26
N PRO A 155 -2.22 -23.79 -1.25
CA PRO A 155 -2.80 -24.49 -2.39
C PRO A 155 -4.25 -24.06 -2.67
N ASP A 156 -4.99 -23.59 -1.66
CA ASP A 156 -6.40 -23.19 -1.77
C ASP A 156 -6.65 -21.96 -2.67
N LEU A 157 -5.59 -21.23 -3.01
CA LEU A 157 -5.61 -20.08 -3.92
C LEU A 157 -4.99 -20.39 -5.29
N LEU A 158 -4.36 -21.57 -5.46
CA LEU A 158 -3.68 -22.01 -6.68
C LEU A 158 -4.41 -23.14 -7.42
N LEU A 159 -5.44 -23.77 -6.83
CA LEU A 159 -6.12 -24.94 -7.41
C LEU A 159 -7.62 -24.74 -7.53
N ASP A 160 -8.07 -24.47 -8.76
CA ASP A 160 -9.27 -25.09 -9.35
C ASP A 160 -9.25 -24.97 -10.90
N ALA A 161 -8.10 -25.28 -11.51
CA ALA A 161 -8.04 -25.63 -12.92
C ALA A 161 -8.35 -27.13 -13.08
N GLY A 162 -9.59 -27.52 -12.72
CA GLY A 162 -10.11 -28.86 -12.99
C GLY A 162 -10.43 -29.03 -14.47
N ALA A 163 -9.43 -29.32 -15.29
CA ALA A 163 -9.61 -29.90 -16.62
C ALA A 163 -8.78 -31.19 -16.72
N ALA A 164 -9.49 -32.30 -16.92
CA ALA A 164 -8.98 -33.65 -17.13
C ALA A 164 -7.93 -33.73 -18.27
N PRO A 165 -7.06 -34.77 -18.30
CA PRO A 165 -5.88 -34.79 -19.17
C PRO A 165 -6.27 -35.01 -20.64
N GLY A 166 -6.36 -33.93 -21.39
CA GLY A 166 -6.57 -33.92 -22.83
C GLY A 166 -5.28 -33.59 -23.57
N ARG A 167 -4.55 -34.64 -23.97
CA ARG A 167 -3.56 -34.72 -25.07
C ARG A 167 -2.76 -33.45 -25.40
N VAL A 168 -1.53 -33.42 -24.91
CA VAL A 168 -0.43 -32.57 -25.37
C VAL A 168 -0.19 -32.81 -26.87
N PHE A 169 -0.27 -31.76 -27.67
CA PHE A 169 0.32 -31.73 -29.00
C PHE A 169 1.77 -31.28 -28.87
N ASP A 170 2.65 -32.21 -29.21
CA ASP A 170 4.09 -32.04 -29.32
C ASP A 170 4.41 -31.26 -30.60
N LEU A 171 5.10 -30.13 -30.44
CA LEU A 171 5.81 -29.45 -31.52
C LEU A 171 7.18 -29.07 -30.97
N GLY A 172 8.11 -30.00 -31.12
CA GLY A 172 9.52 -29.75 -30.97
C GLY A 172 10.03 -28.68 -31.95
N SER A 173 10.99 -27.91 -31.49
CA SER A 173 12.09 -27.41 -32.31
C SER A 173 13.14 -26.83 -31.37
N ASP A 174 14.29 -27.48 -31.38
CA ASP A 174 15.52 -27.10 -30.69
C ASP A 174 16.04 -25.74 -31.16
N SER A 175 16.62 -24.96 -30.25
CA SER A 175 17.84 -24.18 -30.52
C SER A 175 18.51 -23.80 -29.21
N GLU A 176 19.70 -24.33 -29.00
CA GLU A 176 20.63 -23.95 -27.94
C GLU A 176 21.19 -22.54 -28.21
N GLY A 177 21.30 -21.74 -27.15
CA GLY A 177 21.99 -20.45 -27.16
C GLY A 177 22.64 -20.22 -25.80
N GLU A 178 23.97 -20.25 -25.78
CA GLU A 178 24.83 -20.11 -24.61
C GLU A 178 24.57 -18.82 -23.82
N ALA A 179 24.42 -18.95 -22.50
CA ALA A 179 24.38 -17.82 -21.57
C ALA A 179 25.77 -17.58 -20.96
N VAL A 180 26.40 -16.47 -21.34
CA VAL A 180 27.60 -15.92 -20.70
C VAL A 180 27.19 -15.25 -19.38
N GLY A 181 27.74 -15.73 -18.26
CA GLY A 181 27.46 -15.17 -16.93
C GLY A 181 28.08 -13.79 -16.71
N PRO A 182 27.43 -12.88 -15.96
CA PRO A 182 28.05 -11.62 -15.58
C PRO A 182 29.00 -11.83 -14.40
N GLY A 183 30.26 -11.48 -14.60
CA GLY A 183 31.29 -11.46 -13.57
C GLY A 183 30.99 -10.46 -12.46
N SER A 184 31.32 -10.87 -11.24
CA SER A 184 31.29 -10.06 -10.02
C SER A 184 32.26 -8.88 -10.11
N GLY A 185 31.74 -7.65 -10.20
CA GLY A 185 32.51 -6.42 -10.00
C GLY A 185 32.61 -6.06 -8.51
N PRO A 186 33.72 -5.45 -8.04
CA PRO A 186 33.93 -5.13 -6.63
C PRO A 186 33.12 -3.89 -6.20
N ALA A 187 32.65 -3.90 -4.95
CA ALA A 187 31.91 -2.81 -4.31
C ALA A 187 32.76 -1.50 -4.19
N PRO A 188 32.14 -0.30 -4.24
CA PRO A 188 32.89 0.96 -4.28
C PRO A 188 33.31 1.41 -2.88
N ALA A 189 34.56 1.14 -2.51
CA ALA A 189 35.20 1.76 -1.34
C ALA A 189 35.76 3.18 -1.63
N HIS A 190 35.96 3.53 -2.91
CA HIS A 190 36.66 4.76 -3.32
C HIS A 190 35.84 6.06 -3.26
N THR A 191 34.51 5.98 -3.21
CA THR A 191 33.64 7.18 -3.15
C THR A 191 33.56 7.79 -1.75
N LYS A 192 33.81 7.01 -0.68
CA LYS A 192 33.72 7.46 0.73
C LYS A 192 34.83 8.43 1.12
N GLU A 193 36.05 8.23 0.63
CA GLU A 193 37.19 9.11 0.95
C GLU A 193 37.15 10.42 0.18
N GLY A 194 36.75 10.40 -1.10
CA GLY A 194 36.67 11.60 -1.93
C GLY A 194 35.66 12.61 -1.39
N LEU A 195 34.51 12.14 -0.90
CA LEU A 195 33.44 12.99 -0.39
C LEU A 195 33.73 13.54 1.01
N ARG A 196 34.36 12.75 1.90
CA ARG A 196 34.84 13.25 3.20
C ARG A 196 35.86 14.36 3.02
N ARG A 197 36.85 14.17 2.13
CA ARG A 197 37.84 15.20 1.80
C ARG A 197 37.20 16.46 1.20
N PHE A 198 36.13 16.31 0.40
CA PHE A 198 35.38 17.44 -0.14
C PHE A 198 34.65 18.24 0.95
N LEU A 199 33.99 17.57 1.89
CA LEU A 199 33.30 18.21 3.01
C LEU A 199 34.26 18.86 3.99
N ASP A 200 35.38 18.20 4.31
CA ASP A 200 36.46 18.78 5.11
C ASP A 200 37.03 20.03 4.41
N GLY A 201 37.18 20.00 3.07
CA GLY A 201 37.59 21.15 2.28
C GLY A 201 36.58 22.30 2.22
N LEU A 202 35.28 22.00 2.36
CA LEU A 202 34.19 22.99 2.47
C LEU A 202 34.18 23.65 3.86
N LEU A 203 34.35 22.86 4.92
CA LEU A 203 34.46 23.34 6.30
C LEU A 203 35.73 24.18 6.52
N ASP A 204 36.83 23.82 5.85
CA ASP A 204 38.09 24.57 5.87
C ASP A 204 38.10 25.80 4.94
N GLY A 205 36.99 26.10 4.25
CA GLY A 205 36.86 27.24 3.34
C GLY A 205 37.71 27.17 2.07
N ARG A 206 38.21 25.97 1.71
CA ARG A 206 39.09 25.74 0.54
C ARG A 206 38.34 25.38 -0.74
N ALA A 207 37.04 25.09 -0.67
CA ALA A 207 36.20 24.74 -1.82
C ALA A 207 34.98 25.67 -1.94
N GLN A 208 34.79 26.31 -3.09
CA GLN A 208 33.54 27.01 -3.42
C GLN A 208 32.46 25.99 -3.81
N PRO A 209 31.17 26.18 -3.44
CA PRO A 209 30.12 25.22 -3.75
C PRO A 209 29.78 25.30 -5.25
N GLN A 210 30.08 24.24 -6.00
CA GLN A 210 29.47 23.99 -7.31
C GLN A 210 28.10 23.30 -7.21
N LEU A 211 27.68 22.93 -6.00
CA LEU A 211 26.43 22.22 -5.71
C LEU A 211 25.39 23.19 -5.14
N SER A 212 24.12 23.00 -5.50
CA SER A 212 23.01 23.72 -4.86
C SER A 212 22.91 23.37 -3.37
N GLU A 213 22.32 24.25 -2.57
CA GLU A 213 22.10 24.04 -1.13
C GLU A 213 21.34 22.73 -0.85
N HIS A 214 20.29 22.47 -1.64
CA HIS A 214 19.55 21.21 -1.60
C HIS A 214 20.43 19.99 -1.92
N ALA A 215 21.25 20.05 -2.98
CA ALA A 215 22.14 18.94 -3.32
C ALA A 215 23.18 18.66 -2.21
N LEU A 216 23.66 19.72 -1.54
CA LEU A 216 24.54 19.59 -0.38
C LEU A 216 23.81 18.98 0.82
N GLU A 217 22.60 19.43 1.13
CA GLU A 217 21.77 18.89 2.21
C GLU A 217 21.52 17.39 2.02
N THR A 218 21.09 16.98 0.81
CA THR A 218 20.89 15.57 0.47
C THR A 218 22.18 14.78 0.70
N LYS A 219 23.32 15.32 0.29
CA LYS A 219 24.59 14.62 0.41
C LYS A 219 25.04 14.44 1.86
N VAL A 220 24.79 15.45 2.69
CA VAL A 220 25.01 15.37 4.15
C VAL A 220 24.06 14.34 4.76
N ALA A 221 22.79 14.34 4.36
CA ALA A 221 21.79 13.40 4.86
C ALA A 221 22.11 11.94 4.50
N GLU A 222 22.60 11.67 3.29
CA GLU A 222 23.11 10.35 2.89
C GLU A 222 24.27 9.88 3.78
N LEU A 223 25.20 10.76 4.10
CA LEU A 223 26.34 10.43 4.96
C LEU A 223 25.91 10.19 6.41
N LEU A 224 24.97 10.99 6.92
CA LEU A 224 24.38 10.76 8.22
C LEU A 224 23.62 9.43 8.25
N ALA A 225 22.90 9.09 7.18
CA ALA A 225 22.24 7.79 7.02
C ALA A 225 23.26 6.66 7.16
N GLN A 226 24.38 6.73 6.45
CA GLN A 226 25.42 5.69 6.49
C GLN A 226 26.04 5.51 7.89
N GLY A 227 26.13 6.59 8.68
CA GLY A 227 26.66 6.53 10.05
C GLY A 227 25.63 6.21 11.14
N ARG A 228 24.35 6.42 10.87
CA ARG A 228 23.25 6.32 11.84
C ARG A 228 22.18 5.30 11.48
N THR A 229 22.35 4.53 10.41
CA THR A 229 21.41 3.46 10.05
C THR A 229 21.92 2.14 10.61
N LYS A 230 21.08 1.48 11.41
CA LYS A 230 21.37 0.13 11.91
C LYS A 230 21.32 -0.86 10.75
N PRO A 231 22.24 -1.85 10.71
CA PRO A 231 22.17 -2.90 9.70
C PRO A 231 20.85 -3.70 9.83
N PRO A 232 20.43 -4.36 8.75
CA PRO A 232 19.29 -5.28 8.78
C PRO A 232 19.42 -6.32 9.90
N GLU A 233 18.33 -6.58 10.62
CA GLU A 233 18.27 -7.66 11.60
C GLU A 233 17.99 -8.97 10.86
N HIS A 234 19.01 -9.81 10.68
CA HIS A 234 18.84 -11.14 10.10
C HIS A 234 18.44 -12.15 11.18
N SER A 235 17.19 -12.62 11.12
CA SER A 235 16.74 -13.76 11.90
C SER A 235 16.84 -15.05 11.06
N MET A 236 17.23 -16.17 11.69
CA MET A 236 17.13 -17.51 11.10
C MET A 236 15.71 -18.09 11.15
N ALA A 237 14.77 -17.40 11.80
CA ALA A 237 13.36 -17.75 11.74
C ALA A 237 12.75 -17.19 10.45
N ASP A 238 12.05 -18.04 9.69
CA ASP A 238 11.34 -17.65 8.47
C ASP A 238 10.54 -16.37 8.71
N ALA A 239 10.79 -15.34 7.88
CA ALA A 239 10.05 -14.09 7.97
C ALA A 239 8.56 -14.37 7.74
N HIS A 240 7.73 -14.15 8.75
CA HIS A 240 6.29 -14.40 8.63
C HIS A 240 5.55 -13.24 7.97
N LYS A 241 6.00 -12.00 8.15
CA LYS A 241 5.37 -10.82 7.56
C LYS A 241 6.39 -9.82 7.01
N LEU A 242 6.09 -9.29 5.84
CA LEU A 242 6.80 -8.18 5.21
C LEU A 242 5.97 -6.92 5.33
N LEU A 243 6.58 -5.85 5.84
CA LEU A 243 6.11 -4.50 5.67
C LEU A 243 6.59 -3.99 4.31
N ILE A 244 5.65 -3.54 3.49
CA ILE A 244 5.89 -3.03 2.13
C ILE A 244 5.36 -1.60 2.08
N PHE A 245 6.12 -0.68 1.52
CA PHE A 245 5.68 0.71 1.42
C PHE A 245 6.35 1.47 0.29
N THR A 246 5.67 2.52 -0.17
CA THR A 246 6.25 3.46 -1.13
C THR A 246 7.31 4.32 -0.46
N THR A 247 8.41 4.58 -1.15
CA THR A 247 9.48 5.49 -0.73
C THR A 247 10.18 6.07 -1.95
N GLY A 248 11.28 6.79 -1.76
CA GLY A 248 12.08 7.33 -2.83
C GLY A 248 13.29 8.09 -2.30
N CYS A 249 14.36 8.11 -3.08
CA CYS A 249 15.56 8.88 -2.76
C CYS A 249 15.97 9.88 -3.85
N LEU A 250 15.37 9.85 -5.05
CA LEU A 250 15.72 10.73 -6.16
C LEU A 250 14.84 11.99 -6.25
N THR A 251 13.53 11.83 -6.05
CA THR A 251 12.50 12.88 -6.13
C THR A 251 11.59 12.84 -4.90
N TYR A 252 10.78 13.89 -4.71
CA TYR A 252 9.76 13.91 -3.64
C TYR A 252 8.57 12.96 -3.91
N SER A 253 8.33 12.60 -5.18
CA SER A 253 7.33 11.59 -5.56
C SER A 253 7.88 10.18 -5.34
N PRO A 254 7.06 9.22 -4.85
CA PRO A 254 7.54 7.86 -4.63
C PRO A 254 7.84 7.15 -5.94
N HIS A 255 9.01 6.51 -6.01
CA HIS A 255 9.52 5.76 -7.17
C HIS A 255 10.27 4.48 -6.76
N GLN A 256 10.34 4.23 -5.45
CA GLN A 256 10.93 3.03 -4.87
C GLN A 256 9.92 2.36 -3.94
N ILE A 257 10.09 1.06 -3.77
CA ILE A 257 9.32 0.25 -2.83
C ILE A 257 10.29 -0.24 -1.75
N GLY A 258 10.08 0.22 -0.53
CA GLY A 258 10.80 -0.26 0.64
C GLY A 258 10.17 -1.53 1.17
N ILE A 259 10.99 -2.54 1.45
CA ILE A 259 10.56 -3.80 2.06
C ILE A 259 11.35 -4.01 3.35
N LYS A 260 10.62 -4.30 4.42
CA LYS A 260 11.18 -4.60 5.73
C LYS A 260 10.49 -5.80 6.37
N GLN A 261 11.25 -6.74 6.92
CA GLN A 261 10.74 -7.86 7.68
C GLN A 261 10.23 -7.38 9.04
N ILE A 262 9.05 -7.86 9.43
CA ILE A 262 8.52 -7.70 10.78
C ILE A 262 8.78 -9.00 11.53
N LEU A 263 9.62 -8.95 12.56
CA LEU A 263 9.96 -10.12 13.36
C LEU A 263 8.83 -10.42 14.36
N PRO A 264 8.60 -11.69 14.74
CA PRO A 264 7.50 -12.06 15.65
C PRO A 264 7.46 -11.26 16.97
N HIS A 265 8.63 -10.98 17.56
CA HIS A 265 8.73 -10.20 18.79
C HIS A 265 8.42 -8.69 18.59
N GLN A 266 8.42 -8.20 17.36
CA GLN A 266 8.04 -6.83 17.00
C GLN A 266 6.52 -6.69 16.84
N MET A 267 5.80 -7.77 16.54
CA MET A 267 4.34 -7.78 16.27
C MET A 267 3.45 -7.63 17.51
N THR A 268 4.02 -7.67 18.71
CA THR A 268 3.28 -7.48 19.96
C THR A 268 3.54 -6.12 20.57
N THR A 269 2.48 -5.51 21.10
CA THR A 269 2.57 -4.32 21.96
C THR A 269 3.00 -4.65 23.38
N ALA A 270 3.01 -5.92 23.77
CA ALA A 270 3.49 -6.39 25.07
C ALA A 270 5.03 -6.39 25.13
N GLY A 271 5.57 -6.06 26.31
CA GLY A 271 7.00 -5.88 26.55
C GLY A 271 7.33 -4.42 26.88
N PRO A 272 8.57 -4.11 27.30
CA PRO A 272 8.96 -2.73 27.53
C PRO A 272 8.70 -1.93 26.25
N VAL A 273 8.09 -0.75 26.40
CA VAL A 273 8.07 0.25 25.33
C VAL A 273 9.53 0.43 24.94
N LEU A 274 9.92 -0.05 23.75
CA LEU A 274 11.29 0.09 23.27
C LEU A 274 11.56 1.59 23.14
N GLY A 275 12.12 2.18 24.19
CA GLY A 275 12.20 3.63 24.38
C GLY A 275 12.70 4.07 25.75
N GLU A 276 12.42 3.34 26.85
CA GLU A 276 12.83 3.84 28.19
C GLU A 276 14.29 3.55 28.58
N GLY A 277 15.00 2.68 27.84
CA GLY A 277 16.36 2.25 28.23
C GLY A 277 17.53 2.80 27.43
N ARG A 278 17.35 3.30 26.19
CA ARG A 278 18.46 3.59 25.26
C ARG A 278 18.04 4.65 24.24
N GLY A 279 18.87 5.65 23.99
CA GLY A 279 18.61 6.82 23.11
C GLY A 279 18.14 6.44 21.70
N SER A 280 16.85 6.13 21.59
CA SER A 280 16.23 5.48 20.43
C SER A 280 16.00 6.46 19.28
N ASP A 281 16.10 7.77 19.54
CA ASP A 281 15.97 8.83 18.54
C ASP A 281 17.21 9.03 17.67
N ALA A 282 18.36 8.44 18.05
CA ALA A 282 19.64 8.69 17.40
C ALA A 282 19.86 7.90 16.08
N PHE A 283 19.09 6.84 15.81
CA PHE A 283 19.36 5.92 14.69
C PHE A 283 18.14 5.63 13.81
N PHE A 284 18.40 5.37 12.53
CA PHE A 284 17.46 4.91 11.52
C PHE A 284 17.55 3.39 11.33
N ASP A 285 16.50 2.81 10.79
CA ASP A 285 16.39 1.38 10.51
C ASP A 285 16.64 1.11 9.01
N ALA A 286 17.59 0.23 8.67
CA ALA A 286 17.86 -0.13 7.26
C ALA A 286 16.70 -0.91 6.64
N LEU A 287 16.51 -0.76 5.34
CA LEU A 287 15.58 -1.59 4.57
C LEU A 287 16.23 -2.94 4.25
N ASP A 288 15.44 -4.01 4.25
CA ASP A 288 15.92 -5.36 3.89
C ASP A 288 16.03 -5.50 2.37
N HIS A 289 15.11 -4.86 1.66
CA HIS A 289 15.13 -4.79 0.21
C HIS A 289 14.53 -3.47 -0.30
N VAL A 290 15.00 -3.02 -1.46
CA VAL A 290 14.47 -1.85 -2.16
C VAL A 290 14.31 -2.21 -3.62
N ILE A 291 13.09 -2.02 -4.14
CA ILE A 291 12.79 -2.17 -5.56
C ILE A 291 12.71 -0.77 -6.16
N ASP A 292 13.52 -0.49 -7.18
CA ASP A 292 13.45 0.75 -7.94
C ASP A 292 12.59 0.54 -9.19
N VAL A 293 11.55 1.35 -9.33
CA VAL A 293 10.53 1.21 -10.37
C VAL A 293 10.83 2.12 -11.59
N HIS A 294 11.85 2.99 -11.51
CA HIS A 294 12.21 3.94 -12.58
C HIS A 294 11.01 4.74 -13.11
N GLY A 295 10.19 5.24 -12.19
CA GLY A 295 8.95 5.94 -12.51
C GLY A 295 8.14 6.22 -11.25
N HIS A 296 7.08 7.01 -11.39
CA HIS A 296 6.20 7.31 -10.27
C HIS A 296 5.34 6.10 -9.92
N ILE A 297 5.29 5.74 -8.65
CA ILE A 297 4.38 4.73 -8.13
C ILE A 297 3.08 5.43 -7.76
N ILE A 298 1.99 5.04 -8.41
CA ILE A 298 0.67 5.66 -8.24
C ILE A 298 -0.37 4.69 -7.67
N GLY A 299 0.02 3.44 -7.38
CA GLY A 299 -0.87 2.46 -6.76
C GLY A 299 -0.14 1.15 -6.49
N MET A 300 -0.52 0.47 -5.41
CA MET A 300 -0.02 -0.87 -5.09
C MET A 300 -1.16 -1.75 -4.59
N GLY A 301 -1.10 -3.04 -4.91
CA GLY A 301 -2.05 -4.06 -4.48
C GLY A 301 -1.34 -5.40 -4.28
N LEU A 302 -1.77 -6.19 -3.29
CA LEU A 302 -1.25 -7.54 -3.06
C LEU A 302 -2.22 -8.55 -3.64
N SER A 303 -1.69 -9.62 -4.22
CA SER A 303 -2.52 -10.79 -4.51
C SER A 303 -3.07 -11.42 -3.22
N PRO A 304 -4.21 -12.14 -3.27
CA PRO A 304 -4.83 -12.74 -2.08
C PRO A 304 -3.93 -13.71 -1.28
N ASP A 305 -2.95 -14.33 -1.94
CA ASP A 305 -1.92 -15.21 -1.35
C ASP A 305 -0.70 -14.43 -0.82
N ASN A 306 -0.73 -13.10 -0.92
CA ASN A 306 0.35 -12.16 -0.60
C ASN A 306 1.65 -12.37 -1.36
N ARG A 307 1.71 -13.28 -2.34
CA ARG A 307 2.95 -13.62 -3.05
C ARG A 307 3.37 -12.57 -4.06
N TYR A 308 2.41 -11.96 -4.74
CA TYR A 308 2.65 -11.04 -5.83
C TYR A 308 2.24 -9.62 -5.43
N LEU A 309 3.15 -8.68 -5.63
CA LEU A 309 2.89 -7.26 -5.50
C LEU A 309 2.64 -6.68 -6.90
N TYR A 310 1.47 -6.09 -7.06
CA TYR A 310 1.03 -5.38 -8.25
C TYR A 310 1.25 -3.88 -8.03
N VAL A 311 1.90 -3.21 -8.98
CA VAL A 311 2.33 -1.82 -8.84
C VAL A 311 1.96 -1.05 -10.10
N ASN A 312 1.08 -0.07 -9.96
CA ASN A 312 0.84 0.89 -11.02
C ASN A 312 1.98 1.90 -11.05
N SER A 313 2.64 2.02 -12.19
CA SER A 313 3.74 2.95 -12.40
C SER A 313 3.61 3.75 -13.68
N ARG A 314 4.08 4.99 -13.63
CA ARG A 314 4.29 5.85 -14.81
C ARG A 314 5.78 6.07 -14.98
N ALA A 315 6.36 5.38 -15.96
CA ALA A 315 7.79 5.33 -16.19
C ALA A 315 8.36 6.70 -16.57
N TRP A 316 9.60 6.96 -16.15
CA TRP A 316 10.40 8.04 -16.73
C TRP A 316 10.92 7.64 -18.11
N PRO A 317 11.24 8.61 -18.99
CA PRO A 317 11.91 8.33 -20.26
C PRO A 317 13.20 7.54 -20.06
N SER A 318 13.48 6.60 -20.96
CA SER A 318 14.71 5.81 -20.92
C SER A 318 15.95 6.70 -20.95
N GLY A 319 16.87 6.48 -20.01
CA GLY A 319 18.10 7.27 -19.88
C GLY A 319 17.92 8.61 -19.17
N SER A 320 16.73 8.90 -18.63
CA SER A 320 16.52 10.06 -17.76
C SER A 320 17.37 9.96 -16.49
N VAL A 321 17.88 11.11 -16.06
CA VAL A 321 18.61 11.27 -14.80
C VAL A 321 17.96 12.39 -14.03
N VAL A 322 17.58 12.12 -12.78
CA VAL A 322 17.03 13.12 -11.88
C VAL A 322 18.18 14.00 -11.39
N ALA A 323 18.31 15.21 -11.94
CA ALA A 323 19.35 16.16 -11.55
C ALA A 323 18.94 17.04 -10.36
N ASP A 324 17.65 17.41 -10.30
CA ASP A 324 17.05 18.21 -9.24
C ASP A 324 15.84 17.45 -8.68
N PRO A 325 15.84 17.08 -7.38
CA PRO A 325 14.72 16.38 -6.77
C PRO A 325 13.39 17.14 -6.80
N MET A 326 13.44 18.47 -6.90
CA MET A 326 12.27 19.35 -6.98
C MET A 326 11.75 19.51 -8.40
N GLN A 327 12.52 19.09 -9.42
CA GLN A 327 12.13 19.11 -10.82
C GLN A 327 12.21 17.70 -11.40
N PRO A 328 11.24 16.83 -11.08
CA PRO A 328 11.23 15.46 -11.57
C PRO A 328 11.19 15.42 -13.11
N PRO A 329 11.74 14.37 -13.75
CA PRO A 329 11.58 14.16 -15.18
C PRO A 329 10.10 14.10 -15.58
N PRO A 330 9.76 14.34 -16.86
CA PRO A 330 8.43 14.03 -17.35
C PRO A 330 8.13 12.54 -17.16
N ILE A 331 6.85 12.19 -17.00
CA ILE A 331 6.39 10.81 -16.79
C ILE A 331 5.47 10.39 -17.95
N ALA A 332 5.48 9.10 -18.28
CA ALA A 332 4.62 8.54 -19.33
C ALA A 332 3.13 8.74 -19.00
N GLU A 333 2.27 8.91 -20.00
CA GLU A 333 0.80 8.87 -19.80
C GLU A 333 0.28 7.44 -19.62
N GLU A 334 0.96 6.46 -20.21
CA GLU A 334 0.63 5.05 -20.04
C GLU A 334 1.02 4.59 -18.63
N ILE A 335 0.13 3.82 -18.00
CA ILE A 335 0.39 3.18 -16.72
C ILE A 335 0.81 1.74 -16.99
N ASP A 336 2.03 1.42 -16.56
CA ASP A 336 2.54 0.06 -16.47
C ASP A 336 2.09 -0.54 -15.15
N LEU A 337 1.29 -1.60 -15.20
CA LEU A 337 0.99 -2.41 -14.03
C LEU A 337 2.04 -3.53 -13.92
N LEU A 338 3.07 -3.25 -13.14
CA LEU A 338 4.21 -4.12 -12.87
C LEU A 338 3.84 -5.18 -11.83
N VAL A 339 4.48 -6.34 -11.91
CA VAL A 339 4.23 -7.46 -11.00
C VAL A 339 5.55 -7.94 -10.43
N PHE A 340 5.67 -7.99 -9.11
CA PHE A 340 6.86 -8.47 -8.40
C PHE A 340 6.52 -9.73 -7.60
N ASP A 341 7.34 -10.78 -7.73
CA ASP A 341 7.26 -11.95 -6.86
C ASP A 341 8.02 -11.66 -5.56
N LEU A 342 7.29 -11.52 -4.46
CA LEU A 342 7.82 -11.18 -3.13
C LEU A 342 8.62 -12.33 -2.49
N LYS A 343 8.51 -13.56 -3.01
CA LYS A 343 9.35 -14.69 -2.58
C LYS A 343 10.75 -14.58 -3.17
N THR A 344 10.86 -14.14 -4.42
CA THR A 344 12.15 -14.02 -5.12
C THR A 344 12.71 -12.60 -5.16
N MET A 345 11.90 -11.60 -4.78
CA MET A 345 12.19 -10.17 -4.87
C MET A 345 12.55 -9.73 -6.30
N ARG A 346 11.86 -10.29 -7.30
CA ARG A 346 12.11 -10.02 -8.71
C ARG A 346 10.83 -9.65 -9.45
N GLU A 347 11.00 -8.81 -10.45
CA GLU A 347 9.95 -8.47 -11.40
C GLU A 347 9.59 -9.69 -12.27
N VAL A 348 8.30 -9.89 -12.47
CA VAL A 348 7.74 -10.78 -13.48
C VAL A 348 7.76 -10.01 -14.80
N LYS A 349 8.49 -10.54 -15.80
CA LYS A 349 8.90 -9.82 -17.02
C LYS A 349 7.81 -9.17 -17.90
N ARG A 350 6.52 -9.38 -17.62
CA ARG A 350 5.42 -8.89 -18.48
C ARG A 350 4.52 -7.94 -17.70
N ALA A 351 4.72 -6.64 -17.93
CA ALA A 351 3.82 -5.61 -17.45
C ALA A 351 2.43 -5.71 -18.11
N LEU A 352 1.40 -5.39 -17.33
CA LEU A 352 0.03 -5.25 -17.80
C LEU A 352 -0.21 -3.81 -18.20
N ARG A 353 -0.71 -3.62 -19.42
CA ARG A 353 -0.88 -2.30 -20.05
C ARG A 353 -2.29 -2.13 -20.57
N ALA A 354 -2.73 -0.87 -20.67
CA ALA A 354 -3.88 -0.36 -21.45
C ALA A 354 -4.36 0.98 -20.89
N HIS A 355 -4.29 1.12 -19.57
CA HIS A 355 -4.80 2.26 -18.83
C HIS A 355 -3.83 3.44 -18.80
N ARG A 356 -4.36 4.65 -18.61
CA ARG A 356 -3.61 5.91 -18.71
C ARG A 356 -3.97 6.88 -17.60
N ALA A 357 -3.01 7.74 -17.30
CA ALA A 357 -3.11 8.86 -16.38
C ALA A 357 -2.51 10.12 -17.01
N TYR A 358 -3.01 11.29 -16.61
CA TYR A 358 -2.68 12.59 -17.17
C TYR A 358 -2.23 13.60 -16.12
N THR A 359 -2.36 13.29 -14.82
CA THR A 359 -1.76 14.10 -13.74
C THR A 359 -0.29 14.41 -14.07
N PRO A 360 0.17 15.66 -13.91
CA PRO A 360 1.54 16.01 -14.23
C PRO A 360 2.54 15.35 -13.28
N ASN A 361 3.82 15.38 -13.64
CA ASN A 361 4.92 14.84 -12.84
C ASN A 361 5.19 15.66 -11.56
N ASP A 362 4.64 16.87 -11.45
CA ASP A 362 4.77 17.71 -10.27
C ASP A 362 3.64 17.49 -9.23
N GLU A 363 2.75 16.53 -9.48
CA GLU A 363 1.67 16.14 -8.57
C GLU A 363 1.73 14.64 -8.24
N CYS A 364 1.31 14.31 -7.02
CA CYS A 364 1.19 12.92 -6.57
C CYS A 364 -0.28 12.54 -6.52
N PHE A 365 -0.68 11.64 -7.42
CA PHE A 365 -2.03 11.10 -7.51
C PHE A 365 -2.01 9.58 -7.34
N PHE A 366 -3.08 9.02 -6.76
CA PHE A 366 -3.20 7.60 -6.49
C PHE A 366 -4.41 6.99 -7.20
N ILE A 367 -4.19 5.84 -7.84
CA ILE A 367 -5.22 4.96 -8.37
C ILE A 367 -5.16 3.67 -7.55
N PHE A 368 -6.21 3.37 -6.81
CA PHE A 368 -6.31 2.15 -6.03
C PHE A 368 -6.72 0.99 -6.94
N LEU A 369 -5.81 0.04 -7.09
CA LEU A 369 -6.04 -1.23 -7.76
C LEU A 369 -6.44 -2.31 -6.75
N ASP A 370 -7.01 -3.40 -7.27
CA ASP A 370 -7.32 -4.58 -6.45
C ASP A 370 -7.05 -5.88 -7.22
N VAL A 371 -6.74 -6.94 -6.49
CA VAL A 371 -6.30 -8.23 -7.02
C VAL A 371 -7.15 -9.34 -6.41
N SER A 372 -7.88 -10.04 -7.27
CA SER A 372 -8.62 -11.25 -6.92
C SER A 372 -7.85 -12.51 -7.34
N ARG A 373 -8.43 -13.70 -7.19
CA ARG A 373 -7.76 -14.97 -7.52
C ARG A 373 -7.26 -15.03 -8.96
N ASP A 374 -8.13 -14.70 -9.92
CA ASP A 374 -7.83 -14.86 -11.35
C ASP A 374 -7.64 -13.53 -12.07
N PHE A 375 -8.05 -12.42 -11.44
CA PHE A 375 -8.08 -11.11 -12.08
C PHE A 375 -7.36 -10.04 -11.25
N VAL A 376 -6.79 -9.08 -11.96
CA VAL A 376 -6.39 -7.79 -11.38
C VAL A 376 -7.17 -6.70 -12.08
N ALA A 377 -7.57 -5.68 -11.33
CA ALA A 377 -8.29 -4.53 -11.87
C ALA A 377 -7.63 -3.24 -11.42
N SER A 378 -7.75 -2.22 -12.26
CA SER A 378 -7.29 -0.88 -11.94
C SER A 378 -8.18 0.19 -12.57
N GLY A 379 -8.26 1.34 -11.91
CA GLY A 379 -8.87 2.55 -12.46
C GLY A 379 -7.92 3.29 -13.41
N ALA A 380 -8.39 4.41 -13.95
CA ALA A 380 -7.62 5.24 -14.89
C ALA A 380 -8.22 6.63 -15.00
N GLU A 381 -7.40 7.63 -15.35
CA GLU A 381 -7.89 8.98 -15.67
C GLU A 381 -8.45 9.06 -17.10
N ASP A 382 -8.28 8.01 -17.91
CA ASP A 382 -8.93 7.87 -19.22
C ASP A 382 -10.43 7.51 -19.15
N ARG A 383 -11.02 7.61 -17.95
CA ARG A 383 -12.44 7.39 -17.63
C ARG A 383 -12.89 5.94 -17.74
N HIS A 384 -11.96 5.00 -17.55
CA HIS A 384 -12.28 3.59 -17.57
C HIS A 384 -11.64 2.84 -16.40
N GLY A 385 -12.35 1.80 -15.92
CA GLY A 385 -11.73 0.71 -15.19
C GLY A 385 -11.26 -0.36 -16.17
N TYR A 386 -10.22 -1.10 -15.80
CA TYR A 386 -9.64 -2.17 -16.61
C TYR A 386 -9.56 -3.45 -15.79
N ILE A 387 -9.75 -4.59 -16.45
CA ILE A 387 -9.59 -5.91 -15.85
C ILE A 387 -8.60 -6.70 -16.71
N TRP A 388 -7.62 -7.32 -16.06
CA TRP A 388 -6.69 -8.24 -16.69
C TRP A 388 -6.79 -9.63 -16.08
N ASP A 389 -6.54 -10.64 -16.91
CA ASP A 389 -6.33 -12.02 -16.48
C ASP A 389 -4.92 -12.19 -15.91
N ARG A 390 -4.81 -12.74 -14.70
CA ARG A 390 -3.52 -12.93 -14.00
C ARG A 390 -2.67 -14.06 -14.60
N HIS A 391 -3.28 -15.06 -15.23
CA HIS A 391 -2.58 -16.21 -15.77
C HIS A 391 -2.03 -15.91 -17.18
N TYR A 392 -2.87 -15.34 -18.04
CA TYR A 392 -2.54 -15.07 -19.43
C TYR A 392 -1.93 -13.68 -19.65
N ASN A 393 -2.01 -12.80 -18.65
CA ASN A 393 -1.56 -11.41 -18.71
C ASN A 393 -2.16 -10.64 -19.89
N ILE A 394 -3.48 -10.74 -20.05
CA ILE A 394 -4.25 -10.09 -21.12
C ILE A 394 -5.31 -9.17 -20.53
N CYS A 395 -5.55 -8.04 -21.19
CA CYS A 395 -6.66 -7.15 -20.86
C CYS A 395 -7.97 -7.78 -21.32
N LEU A 396 -8.86 -8.10 -20.38
CA LEU A 396 -10.14 -8.75 -20.64
C LEU A 396 -11.27 -7.74 -20.88
N ALA A 397 -11.28 -6.63 -20.15
CA ALA A 397 -12.39 -5.69 -20.18
C ALA A 397 -11.95 -4.25 -19.94
N LYS A 398 -12.71 -3.33 -20.55
CA LYS A 398 -12.63 -1.89 -20.36
C LYS A 398 -14.01 -1.36 -19.94
N LEU A 399 -14.10 -0.79 -18.75
CA LEU A 399 -15.33 -0.49 -18.03
C LEU A 399 -15.57 1.01 -17.97
N ARG A 400 -16.55 1.51 -18.72
CA ARG A 400 -16.71 2.95 -18.95
C ARG A 400 -17.33 3.71 -17.77
N HIS A 401 -16.71 4.84 -17.43
CA HIS A 401 -17.23 5.92 -16.60
C HIS A 401 -17.31 7.24 -17.37
N GLN A 402 -17.89 8.28 -16.76
CA GLN A 402 -17.92 9.63 -17.36
C GLN A 402 -16.76 10.50 -16.89
N ASP A 403 -16.02 10.07 -15.87
CA ASP A 403 -14.84 10.73 -15.33
C ASP A 403 -13.82 9.70 -14.80
N VAL A 404 -12.72 10.17 -14.21
CA VAL A 404 -11.63 9.36 -13.63
C VAL A 404 -12.18 8.24 -12.74
N VAL A 405 -11.63 7.03 -12.89
CA VAL A 405 -11.91 5.91 -11.99
C VAL A 405 -10.79 5.84 -10.96
N ASN A 406 -11.11 6.17 -9.71
CA ASN A 406 -10.11 6.32 -8.63
C ASN A 406 -9.80 5.01 -7.91
N SER A 407 -10.80 4.14 -7.77
CA SER A 407 -10.68 2.93 -6.99
C SER A 407 -11.55 1.82 -7.57
N VAL A 408 -11.03 0.60 -7.49
CA VAL A 408 -11.73 -0.62 -7.89
C VAL A 408 -11.57 -1.65 -6.77
N VAL A 409 -12.58 -2.51 -6.58
CA VAL A 409 -12.52 -3.58 -5.57
C VAL A 409 -13.32 -4.78 -6.05
N PHE A 410 -12.72 -5.97 -5.97
CA PHE A 410 -13.39 -7.24 -6.23
C PHE A 410 -14.19 -7.67 -5.01
N SER A 411 -15.30 -8.37 -5.23
CA SER A 411 -15.96 -9.06 -4.14
C SER A 411 -15.11 -10.25 -3.68
N PRO A 412 -14.85 -10.39 -2.36
CA PRO A 412 -14.15 -11.57 -1.84
C PRO A 412 -15.02 -12.84 -1.91
N GLN A 413 -16.35 -12.69 -2.10
CA GLN A 413 -17.31 -13.79 -2.19
C GLN A 413 -17.68 -14.13 -3.64
N GLU A 414 -17.89 -13.11 -4.48
CA GLU A 414 -18.24 -13.25 -5.90
C GLU A 414 -17.04 -12.85 -6.78
N GLN A 415 -16.19 -13.82 -7.17
CA GLN A 415 -14.99 -13.59 -8.01
C GLN A 415 -15.24 -12.78 -9.29
N GLU A 416 -16.44 -12.85 -9.86
CA GLU A 416 -16.83 -12.14 -11.08
C GLU A 416 -17.59 -10.81 -10.82
N LEU A 417 -17.65 -10.33 -9.58
CA LEU A 417 -18.22 -9.04 -9.20
C LEU A 417 -17.11 -8.04 -8.88
N LEU A 418 -17.08 -6.93 -9.62
CA LEU A 418 -16.18 -5.81 -9.40
C LEU A 418 -17.01 -4.55 -9.12
N LEU A 419 -16.60 -3.76 -8.11
CA LEU A 419 -17.08 -2.40 -7.91
C LEU A 419 -16.03 -1.39 -8.39
N THR A 420 -16.49 -0.29 -8.97
CA THR A 420 -15.64 0.83 -9.38
C THR A 420 -16.22 2.13 -8.84
N ALA A 421 -15.36 3.00 -8.32
CA ALA A 421 -15.72 4.34 -7.82
C ALA A 421 -15.03 5.42 -8.66
N SER A 422 -15.79 6.43 -9.07
CA SER A 422 -15.34 7.44 -10.04
C SER A 422 -15.71 8.86 -9.61
N ASP A 423 -14.94 9.83 -10.11
CA ASP A 423 -15.23 11.26 -10.00
C ASP A 423 -16.51 11.67 -10.73
N ASP A 424 -17.12 10.78 -11.52
CA ASP A 424 -18.47 10.98 -12.07
C ASP A 424 -19.59 10.88 -11.01
N ALA A 425 -19.22 10.85 -9.73
CA ALA A 425 -20.08 10.71 -8.57
C ALA A 425 -20.90 9.41 -8.56
N THR A 426 -20.42 8.37 -9.25
CA THR A 426 -21.06 7.05 -9.27
C THR A 426 -20.15 5.94 -8.75
N ILE A 427 -20.78 4.96 -8.12
CA ILE A 427 -20.23 3.63 -7.90
C ILE A 427 -20.97 2.68 -8.84
N LYS A 428 -20.23 1.90 -9.64
CA LYS A 428 -20.82 0.91 -10.55
C LYS A 428 -20.44 -0.50 -10.11
N ALA A 429 -21.39 -1.41 -10.27
CA ALA A 429 -21.20 -2.84 -10.07
C ALA A 429 -21.16 -3.55 -11.42
N TRP A 430 -20.10 -4.31 -11.65
CA TRP A 430 -19.85 -5.03 -12.89
C TRP A 430 -19.87 -6.52 -12.62
N ARG A 431 -20.64 -7.25 -13.43
CA ARG A 431 -20.66 -8.71 -13.43
C ARG A 431 -20.35 -9.24 -14.81
N SER A 432 -19.75 -10.42 -14.88
CA SER A 432 -19.53 -11.06 -16.18
C SER A 432 -20.88 -11.31 -16.90
N PRO A 433 -20.91 -11.25 -18.24
CA PRO A 433 -22.11 -11.59 -19.00
C PRO A 433 -22.63 -13.01 -18.70
N ARG A 434 -21.73 -13.94 -18.37
CA ARG A 434 -22.09 -15.33 -17.99
C ARG A 434 -22.92 -15.34 -16.72
N THR A 435 -22.43 -14.70 -15.65
CA THR A 435 -23.11 -14.65 -14.36
C THR A 435 -24.44 -13.90 -14.44
N VAL A 436 -24.51 -12.82 -15.22
CA VAL A 436 -25.78 -12.12 -15.48
C VAL A 436 -26.82 -13.06 -16.13
N ARG A 437 -26.43 -13.87 -17.11
CA ARG A 437 -27.33 -14.85 -17.75
C ARG A 437 -27.80 -15.93 -16.78
N ILE A 438 -26.92 -16.42 -15.91
CA ILE A 438 -27.26 -17.44 -14.91
C ILE A 438 -28.32 -16.90 -13.93
N HIS A 439 -28.12 -15.69 -13.40
CA HIS A 439 -29.09 -15.06 -12.50
C HIS A 439 -30.43 -14.75 -13.17
N GLN A 440 -30.42 -14.40 -14.46
CA GLN A 440 -31.65 -14.19 -15.23
C GLN A 440 -32.39 -15.50 -15.52
N ALA A 441 -31.67 -16.59 -15.81
CA ALA A 441 -32.26 -17.91 -16.07
C ALA A 441 -32.86 -18.55 -14.80
N ALA A 442 -32.29 -18.26 -13.62
CA ALA A 442 -32.78 -18.77 -12.34
C ALA A 442 -34.09 -18.11 -11.86
N ARG A 443 -34.54 -17.02 -12.49
CA ARG A 443 -35.86 -16.43 -12.18
C ARG A 443 -36.95 -17.31 -12.80
N PRO A 444 -37.85 -17.91 -12.01
CA PRO A 444 -38.94 -18.71 -12.56
C PRO A 444 -39.76 -17.82 -13.48
N ARG A 445 -39.87 -18.23 -14.75
CA ARG A 445 -40.82 -17.59 -15.67
C ARG A 445 -42.20 -17.77 -15.04
N PRO A 446 -43.04 -16.72 -14.93
CA PRO A 446 -44.41 -16.91 -14.51
C PRO A 446 -45.04 -17.90 -15.49
N HIS A 447 -45.37 -19.09 -15.00
CA HIS A 447 -46.18 -20.03 -15.77
C HIS A 447 -47.50 -19.31 -16.08
N PRO A 448 -47.97 -19.29 -17.34
CA PRO A 448 -49.29 -18.80 -17.66
C PRO A 448 -50.32 -19.81 -17.16
N PHE A 449 -50.53 -19.86 -15.84
CA PHE A 449 -51.70 -20.48 -15.24
C PHE A 449 -52.85 -19.51 -15.55
N LEU A 450 -53.74 -19.90 -16.47
CA LEU A 450 -54.96 -19.23 -16.94
C LEU A 450 -54.96 -18.71 -18.39
N SER A 451 -54.39 -19.44 -19.36
CA SER A 451 -54.83 -19.31 -20.77
C SER A 451 -55.69 -20.47 -21.28
N TRP A 452 -55.94 -21.51 -20.46
CA TRP A 452 -56.71 -22.68 -20.89
C TRP A 452 -58.25 -22.54 -20.73
N PHE A 453 -58.74 -21.60 -19.92
CA PHE A 453 -60.19 -21.42 -19.72
C PHE A 453 -60.87 -20.50 -20.76
N ALA A 454 -60.13 -19.92 -21.70
CA ALA A 454 -60.70 -19.02 -22.72
C ALA A 454 -61.13 -19.71 -24.03
N SER A 455 -61.00 -21.03 -24.15
CA SER A 455 -61.35 -21.77 -25.39
C SER A 455 -62.61 -22.65 -25.30
N GLN A 456 -63.35 -22.65 -24.19
CA GLN A 456 -64.61 -23.39 -24.06
C GLN A 456 -65.80 -22.44 -23.83
N LYS A 457 -66.02 -21.54 -24.78
CA LYS A 457 -67.35 -20.96 -25.04
C LYS A 457 -67.50 -20.76 -26.54
N ARG A 458 -67.95 -21.81 -27.23
CA ARG A 458 -68.75 -21.71 -28.46
C ARG A 458 -69.71 -22.88 -28.50
#